data_AF-A0A1F2XPH5-F1
#
_entry.id   AF-A0A1F2XPH5-F1
#
_cell.length_a   1.000
_cell.length_b   1.000
_cell.length_c   1.000
_cell.angle_alpha   90.00
_cell.angle_beta   90.00
_cell.angle_gamma   90.00
#
_symmetry.space_group_name_H-M   'P 1'
#
loop_
_entity.id
_entity.type
_entity.pdbx_description
1 polymer ?
#
loop_
_entity_poly.entity_id
_entity_poly.type
_entity_poly.pdbx_seq_one_letter_code
_entity_poly.pdbx_strand_id
1 'polypeptide(L)'
;HQSHAFPFSIQLPFETPITDVPCRLNKTRVWLHTHLDVDWGLDATDKDYLQILPTPAMQAFIQAMQQCGFQLMSIDVEKGQLRGNGFHSSIGCYQELEFKPTQLFNSINEVEVSFVAEQHQTHVLLEVDRKFRGDGFNSLTIPHQQANPALLVNEIRRMLGL
;
A
#
# COMPACT_ATOMS: atom_id res chain seq x y z
N HIS A 1 -15.79 13.02 41.35
CA HIS A 1 -15.60 12.64 39.95
C HIS A 1 -15.54 11.12 39.85
N GLN A 2 -16.42 10.49 39.06
CA GLN A 2 -16.31 9.08 38.71
C GLN A 2 -15.49 8.94 37.43
N SER A 3 -14.71 7.87 37.33
CA SER A 3 -13.88 7.53 36.17
C SER A 3 -14.14 6.08 35.81
N HIS A 4 -14.28 5.80 34.52
CA HIS A 4 -14.50 4.47 33.97
C HIS A 4 -13.44 4.18 32.92
N ALA A 5 -12.96 2.94 32.85
CA ALA A 5 -11.97 2.49 31.89
C ALA A 5 -12.46 1.23 31.18
N PHE A 6 -12.34 1.23 29.85
CA PHE A 6 -12.74 0.12 28.98
C PHE A 6 -11.52 -0.34 28.16
N PRO A 7 -10.73 -1.30 28.66
CA PRO A 7 -9.58 -1.80 27.91
C PRO A 7 -10.07 -2.59 26.69
N PHE A 8 -9.40 -2.40 25.55
CA PHE A 8 -9.67 -3.15 24.33
C PHE A 8 -8.37 -3.49 23.58
N SER A 9 -8.47 -4.43 22.65
CA SER A 9 -7.40 -4.77 21.71
C SER A 9 -8.04 -5.05 20.35
N ILE A 10 -7.39 -4.57 19.28
CA ILE A 10 -7.84 -4.74 17.91
C ILE A 10 -6.62 -5.16 17.10
N GLN A 11 -6.79 -6.19 16.28
CA GLN A 11 -5.82 -6.53 15.24
C GLN A 11 -6.15 -5.70 14.00
N LEU A 12 -5.19 -4.91 13.53
CA LEU A 12 -5.35 -4.21 12.25
C LEU A 12 -5.40 -5.23 11.10
N PRO A 13 -6.29 -5.05 10.12
CA PRO A 13 -6.27 -5.84 8.88
C PRO A 13 -4.88 -5.79 8.24
N PHE A 14 -4.42 -6.89 7.65
CA PHE A 14 -3.14 -6.92 6.94
C PHE A 14 -3.07 -5.89 5.81
N GLU A 15 -4.23 -5.60 5.19
CA GLU A 15 -4.41 -4.61 4.12
C GLU A 15 -4.44 -3.15 4.61
N THR A 16 -4.24 -2.89 5.92
CA THR A 16 -4.26 -1.51 6.45
C THR A 16 -3.23 -0.64 5.71
N PRO A 17 -3.65 0.50 5.11
CA PRO A 17 -2.75 1.34 4.33
C PRO A 17 -1.53 1.83 5.13
N ILE A 18 -0.36 1.83 4.51
CA ILE A 18 0.87 2.30 5.13
C ILE A 18 0.85 3.82 5.21
N THR A 19 1.20 4.39 6.35
CA THR A 19 1.24 5.86 6.55
C THR A 19 2.66 6.38 6.73
N ASP A 20 3.63 5.51 7.01
CA ASP A 20 5.03 5.89 7.23
C ASP A 20 5.95 5.27 6.18
N VAL A 21 6.05 5.93 5.04
CA VAL A 21 6.94 5.57 3.93
C VAL A 21 7.55 6.83 3.31
N PRO A 22 8.88 6.87 3.10
CA PRO A 22 9.51 7.99 2.41
C PRO A 22 9.05 8.10 0.96
N CYS A 23 8.36 9.18 0.62
CA CYS A 23 7.95 9.54 -0.72
C CYS A 23 7.84 11.06 -0.86
N ARG A 24 7.65 11.56 -2.09
CA ARG A 24 7.51 13.00 -2.32
C ARG A 24 6.18 13.55 -1.76
N LEU A 25 5.09 12.79 -1.86
CA LEU A 25 3.77 13.19 -1.37
C LEU A 25 3.02 12.02 -0.72
N ASN A 26 2.87 12.06 0.60
CA ASN A 26 2.11 11.08 1.36
C ASN A 26 0.74 11.63 1.79
N LYS A 27 -0.33 11.20 1.13
CA LYS A 27 -1.70 11.60 1.44
C LYS A 27 -2.45 10.61 2.34
N THR A 28 -1.90 9.42 2.54
CA THR A 28 -2.54 8.36 3.31
C THR A 28 -2.66 8.72 4.79
N ARG A 29 -3.84 8.50 5.37
CA ARG A 29 -4.11 8.69 6.80
C ARG A 29 -4.93 7.52 7.32
N VAL A 30 -4.54 6.99 8.47
CA VAL A 30 -5.26 5.97 9.23
C VAL A 30 -5.40 6.48 10.65
N TRP A 31 -6.57 6.33 11.27
CA TRP A 31 -6.83 6.76 12.63
C TRP A 31 -7.82 5.83 13.34
N LEU A 32 -7.75 5.80 14.67
CA LEU A 32 -8.81 5.29 15.52
C LEU A 32 -9.80 6.43 15.78
N HIS A 33 -11.09 6.15 15.63
CA HIS A 33 -12.16 7.08 15.97
C HIS A 33 -12.93 6.51 17.15
N THR A 34 -12.86 7.17 18.30
CA THR A 34 -13.64 6.81 19.48
C THR A 34 -14.88 7.68 19.52
N HIS A 35 -16.03 7.06 19.74
CA HIS A 35 -17.31 7.75 19.90
C HIS A 35 -18.00 7.22 21.15
N LEU A 36 -18.36 8.13 22.05
CA LEU A 36 -19.15 7.84 23.24
C LEU A 36 -20.56 8.39 23.01
N ASP A 37 -21.48 7.48 22.73
CA ASP A 37 -22.91 7.74 22.58
C ASP A 37 -23.53 7.93 23.97
N VAL A 38 -24.21 9.06 24.19
CA VAL A 38 -24.88 9.39 25.45
C VAL A 38 -26.34 9.69 25.19
N ASP A 39 -27.21 8.77 25.64
CA ASP A 39 -28.66 8.95 25.57
C ASP A 39 -29.10 10.31 26.14
N TRP A 40 -29.78 11.10 25.31
CA TRP A 40 -30.28 12.45 25.64
C TRP A 40 -29.19 13.45 26.06
N GLY A 41 -27.92 13.15 25.78
CA GLY A 41 -26.75 13.98 26.04
C GLY A 41 -26.07 14.47 24.76
N LEU A 42 -24.91 15.10 24.92
CA LEU A 42 -24.01 15.44 23.81
C LEU A 42 -22.94 14.36 23.72
N ASP A 43 -22.83 13.73 22.55
CA ASP A 43 -21.80 12.72 22.28
C ASP A 43 -20.41 13.32 22.32
N ALA A 44 -19.45 12.52 22.79
CA ALA A 44 -18.04 12.86 22.74
C ALA A 44 -17.32 12.04 21.66
N THR A 45 -16.35 12.66 21.00
CA THR A 45 -15.52 12.00 19.97
C THR A 45 -14.04 12.24 20.23
N ASP A 46 -13.22 11.27 19.86
CA ASP A 46 -11.75 11.37 19.87
C ASP A 46 -11.17 10.76 18.58
N LYS A 47 -10.01 11.27 18.15
CA LYS A 47 -9.32 10.83 16.93
C LYS A 47 -7.82 10.72 17.15
N ASP A 48 -7.32 9.48 17.07
CA ASP A 48 -5.90 9.16 17.23
C ASP A 48 -5.31 8.66 15.91
N TYR A 49 -4.35 9.39 15.33
CA TYR A 49 -3.68 8.95 14.10
C TYR A 49 -2.69 7.80 14.36
N LEU A 50 -2.65 6.85 13.44
CA LEU A 50 -1.76 5.70 13.49
C LEU A 50 -0.59 5.84 12.50
N GLN A 51 0.60 5.50 12.98
CA GLN A 51 1.76 5.23 12.13
C GLN A 51 1.76 3.75 11.74
N ILE A 52 1.55 3.49 10.46
CA ILE A 52 1.51 2.17 9.87
C ILE A 52 2.74 2.03 8.98
N LEU A 53 3.67 1.19 9.41
CA LEU A 53 4.90 0.90 8.69
C LEU A 53 4.66 -0.12 7.56
N PRO A 54 5.42 -0.06 6.46
CA PRO A 54 5.41 -1.12 5.46
C PRO A 54 5.87 -2.45 6.06
N THR A 55 5.22 -3.54 5.64
CA THR A 55 5.70 -4.89 5.93
C THR A 55 7.07 -5.15 5.27
N PRO A 56 7.85 -6.14 5.73
CA PRO A 56 9.11 -6.49 5.08
C PRO A 56 8.98 -6.79 3.58
N ALA A 57 7.88 -7.41 3.15
CA ALA A 57 7.61 -7.68 1.74
C ALA A 57 7.35 -6.40 0.93
N MET A 58 6.55 -5.47 1.47
CA MET A 58 6.32 -4.16 0.86
C MET A 58 7.62 -3.35 0.76
N GLN A 59 8.40 -3.31 1.85
CA GLN A 59 9.68 -2.61 1.89
C GLN A 59 10.66 -3.18 0.86
N ALA A 60 10.75 -4.51 0.74
CA ALA A 60 11.60 -5.17 -0.24
C ALA A 60 11.18 -4.85 -1.68
N PHE A 61 9.87 -4.80 -1.95
CA PHE A 61 9.33 -4.42 -3.26
C PHE A 61 9.63 -2.96 -3.60
N ILE A 62 9.39 -2.02 -2.67
CA ILE A 62 9.69 -0.59 -2.86
C ILE A 62 11.18 -0.38 -3.14
N GLN A 63 12.05 -1.05 -2.40
CA GLN A 63 13.49 -1.01 -2.63
C GLN A 63 13.87 -1.59 -3.99
N ALA A 64 13.22 -2.67 -4.43
CA ALA A 64 13.46 -3.27 -5.73
C ALA A 64 13.03 -2.35 -6.89
N MET A 65 11.90 -1.65 -6.77
CA MET A 65 11.48 -0.60 -7.72
C MET A 65 12.53 0.51 -7.83
N GLN A 66 13.09 0.95 -6.69
CA GLN A 66 14.16 1.93 -6.66
C GLN A 66 15.42 1.46 -7.41
N GLN A 67 15.84 0.21 -7.20
CA GLN A 67 16.95 -0.39 -7.92
C GLN A 67 16.67 -0.63 -9.42
N CYS A 68 15.40 -0.67 -9.81
CA CYS A 68 14.96 -0.68 -11.21
C CYS A 68 14.91 0.72 -11.84
N GLY A 69 15.31 1.76 -11.10
CA GLY A 69 15.39 3.13 -11.62
C GLY A 69 14.11 3.94 -11.47
N PHE A 70 13.19 3.53 -10.59
CA PHE A 70 11.97 4.27 -10.28
C PHE A 70 12.05 4.98 -8.93
N GLN A 71 11.34 6.09 -8.79
CA GLN A 71 11.19 6.83 -7.55
C GLN A 71 9.72 6.82 -7.13
N LEU A 72 9.47 6.58 -5.84
CA LEU A 72 8.14 6.68 -5.26
C LEU A 72 7.75 8.16 -5.13
N MET A 73 6.72 8.56 -5.88
CA MET A 73 6.28 9.93 -6.01
C MET A 73 5.13 10.25 -5.06
N SER A 74 4.07 9.45 -5.09
CA SER A 74 2.89 9.68 -4.28
C SER A 74 2.36 8.37 -3.70
N ILE A 75 1.65 8.49 -2.57
CA ILE A 75 0.81 7.42 -2.05
C ILE A 75 -0.56 7.98 -1.66
N ASP A 76 -1.62 7.27 -2.00
CA ASP A 76 -3.00 7.65 -1.70
C ASP A 76 -3.89 6.42 -1.47
N VAL A 77 -5.06 6.62 -0.85
CA VAL A 77 -6.06 5.56 -0.64
C VAL A 77 -7.23 5.78 -1.57
N GLU A 78 -7.50 4.78 -2.39
CA GLU A 78 -8.61 4.77 -3.33
C GLU A 78 -9.77 3.92 -2.82
N LYS A 79 -10.99 4.37 -3.10
CA LYS A 79 -12.21 3.62 -2.78
C LYS A 79 -12.42 2.53 -3.81
N GLY A 80 -12.50 1.28 -3.38
CA GLY A 80 -12.76 0.16 -4.30
C GLY A 80 -12.19 -1.16 -3.82
N GLN A 81 -12.12 -2.10 -4.74
CA GLN A 81 -11.55 -3.43 -4.50
C GLN A 81 -10.61 -3.78 -5.65
N LEU A 82 -9.52 -4.45 -5.30
CA LEU A 82 -8.56 -4.99 -6.24
C LEU A 82 -8.88 -6.45 -6.53
N ARG A 83 -8.65 -6.86 -7.78
CA ARG A 83 -8.70 -8.25 -8.18
C ARG A 83 -7.55 -8.54 -9.14
N GLY A 84 -6.69 -9.47 -8.76
CA GLY A 84 -5.59 -9.94 -9.60
C GLY A 84 -5.66 -11.44 -9.83
N ASN A 85 -4.57 -12.00 -10.35
CA ASN A 85 -4.51 -13.43 -10.63
C ASN A 85 -4.45 -14.25 -9.32
N GLY A 86 -5.62 -14.69 -8.85
CA GLY A 86 -5.75 -15.56 -7.66
C GLY A 86 -5.91 -14.83 -6.33
N PHE A 87 -6.05 -13.51 -6.32
CA PHE A 87 -6.23 -12.71 -5.10
C PHE A 87 -7.25 -11.59 -5.27
N HIS A 88 -7.81 -11.12 -4.15
CA HIS A 88 -8.74 -10.00 -4.09
C HIS A 88 -8.57 -9.24 -2.76
N SER A 89 -8.77 -7.92 -2.77
CA SER A 89 -8.77 -7.11 -1.55
C SER A 89 -10.12 -7.19 -0.82
N SER A 90 -10.13 -6.93 0.48
CA SER A 90 -11.33 -7.13 1.33
C SER A 90 -11.83 -5.86 2.04
N ILE A 91 -10.97 -4.87 2.28
CA ILE A 91 -11.28 -3.75 3.20
C ILE A 91 -12.07 -2.58 2.56
N GLY A 92 -12.51 -2.71 1.30
CA GLY A 92 -13.36 -1.72 0.61
C GLY A 92 -12.63 -0.45 0.14
N CYS A 93 -11.32 -0.39 0.36
CA CYS A 93 -10.38 0.53 -0.24
C CYS A 93 -9.08 -0.20 -0.53
N TYR A 94 -8.17 0.45 -1.24
CA TYR A 94 -6.82 -0.03 -1.45
C TYR A 94 -5.87 1.17 -1.54
N GLN A 95 -4.57 0.91 -1.41
CA GLN A 95 -3.56 1.96 -1.46
C GLN A 95 -2.76 1.88 -2.75
N GLU A 96 -2.65 3.01 -3.44
CA GLU A 96 -1.83 3.16 -4.63
C GLU A 96 -0.50 3.83 -4.28
N LEU A 97 0.58 3.25 -4.77
CA LEU A 97 1.92 3.78 -4.73
C LEU A 97 2.33 4.14 -6.16
N GLU A 98 2.45 5.43 -6.45
CA GLU A 98 2.80 5.95 -7.78
C GLU A 98 4.32 6.04 -7.92
N PHE A 99 4.89 5.27 -8.85
CA PHE A 99 6.31 5.28 -9.17
C PHE A 99 6.57 5.94 -10.53
N LYS A 100 7.58 6.82 -10.59
CA LYS A 100 8.03 7.44 -11.85
C LYS A 100 9.49 7.10 -12.16
N PRO A 101 9.85 6.94 -13.45
CA PRO A 101 11.22 6.67 -13.82
C PRO A 101 12.11 7.87 -13.48
N THR A 102 13.31 7.58 -12.99
CA THR A 102 14.33 8.60 -12.67
C THR A 102 15.03 9.14 -13.92
N GLN A 103 14.97 8.42 -15.04
CA GLN A 103 15.58 8.80 -16.31
C GLN A 103 14.54 9.38 -17.28
N LEU A 104 14.87 10.48 -17.96
CA LEU A 104 13.98 11.17 -18.91
C LEU A 104 13.54 10.29 -20.10
N PHE A 105 14.42 9.42 -20.58
CA PHE A 105 14.18 8.55 -21.75
C PHE A 105 13.77 7.14 -21.33
N ASN A 106 12.72 7.02 -20.52
CA ASN A 106 12.06 5.74 -20.25
C ASN A 106 10.84 5.55 -21.17
N SER A 107 10.56 4.31 -21.55
CA SER A 107 9.37 3.91 -22.32
C SER A 107 8.10 3.84 -21.44
N ILE A 108 8.28 3.67 -20.14
CA ILE A 108 7.26 3.71 -19.10
C ILE A 108 7.15 5.14 -18.57
N ASN A 109 5.93 5.66 -18.44
CA ASN A 109 5.66 6.97 -17.84
C ASN A 109 5.55 6.87 -16.32
N GLU A 110 4.77 5.90 -15.85
CA GLU A 110 4.52 5.63 -14.45
C GLU A 110 4.16 4.16 -14.24
N VAL A 111 4.36 3.71 -13.01
CA VAL A 111 3.90 2.41 -12.53
C VAL A 111 3.13 2.66 -11.25
N GLU A 112 1.86 2.35 -11.25
CA GLU A 112 1.02 2.38 -10.05
C GLU A 112 1.02 0.99 -9.43
N VAL A 113 1.28 0.94 -8.14
CA VAL A 113 1.46 -0.31 -7.41
C VAL A 113 0.47 -0.36 -6.27
N SER A 114 -0.28 -1.45 -6.19
CA SER A 114 -1.13 -1.74 -5.04
C SER A 114 -0.78 -3.07 -4.40
N PHE A 115 -0.82 -3.11 -3.07
CA PHE A 115 -0.57 -4.33 -2.29
C PHE A 115 -1.88 -4.93 -1.78
N VAL A 116 -1.99 -6.25 -1.85
CA VAL A 116 -3.00 -7.02 -1.09
C VAL A 116 -2.22 -7.94 -0.15
N ALA A 117 -2.10 -7.52 1.10
CA ALA A 117 -1.32 -8.22 2.11
C ALA A 117 -2.16 -9.28 2.83
N GLU A 118 -1.56 -10.44 3.02
CA GLU A 118 -2.11 -11.56 3.78
C GLU A 118 -1.13 -11.98 4.88
N GLN A 119 -1.50 -12.99 5.66
CA GLN A 119 -0.71 -13.46 6.80
C GLN A 119 0.69 -14.02 6.40
N HIS A 120 0.82 -14.61 5.21
CA HIS A 120 2.03 -15.32 4.80
C HIS A 120 2.64 -14.84 3.48
N GLN A 121 1.92 -13.98 2.77
CA GLN A 121 2.30 -13.49 1.46
C GLN A 121 1.72 -12.10 1.22
N THR A 122 2.28 -11.39 0.26
CA THR A 122 1.76 -10.12 -0.22
C THR A 122 1.62 -10.20 -1.72
N HIS A 123 0.41 -10.02 -2.22
CA HIS A 123 0.17 -9.87 -3.64
C HIS A 123 0.42 -8.43 -4.06
N VAL A 124 0.93 -8.27 -5.27
CA VAL A 124 1.22 -6.97 -5.85
C VAL A 124 0.52 -6.89 -7.19
N LEU A 125 -0.29 -5.86 -7.38
CA LEU A 125 -0.82 -5.46 -8.67
C LEU A 125 -0.04 -4.26 -9.16
N LEU A 126 0.39 -4.31 -10.43
CA LEU A 126 1.09 -3.23 -11.10
C LEU A 126 0.27 -2.79 -12.31
N GLU A 127 -0.08 -1.52 -12.37
CA GLU A 127 -0.60 -0.87 -13.57
C GLU A 127 0.53 -0.06 -14.21
N VAL A 128 0.76 -0.24 -15.51
CA VAL A 128 1.90 0.33 -16.24
C VAL A 128 1.40 1.18 -17.39
N ASP A 129 1.54 2.50 -17.26
CA ASP A 129 1.32 3.45 -18.36
C ASP A 129 2.61 3.57 -19.20
N ARG A 130 2.45 3.45 -20.52
CA ARG A 130 3.54 3.51 -21.50
C ARG A 130 3.27 4.57 -22.55
N LYS A 131 4.29 5.33 -22.93
CA LYS A 131 4.22 6.44 -23.91
C LYS A 131 3.55 6.12 -25.26
N PHE A 132 3.62 4.87 -25.71
CA PHE A 132 3.20 4.45 -27.06
C PHE A 132 2.39 3.16 -27.06
N ARG A 133 1.91 2.70 -25.89
CA ARG A 133 1.07 1.51 -25.72
C ARG A 133 0.01 1.80 -24.66
N GLY A 134 -1.16 1.18 -24.76
CA GLY A 134 -2.18 1.29 -23.72
C GLY A 134 -1.75 0.63 -22.40
N ASP A 135 -2.54 0.88 -21.36
CA ASP A 135 -2.28 0.42 -20.00
C ASP A 135 -2.20 -1.10 -19.92
N GLY A 136 -1.23 -1.58 -19.14
CA GLY A 136 -1.00 -3.00 -18.94
C GLY A 136 -0.94 -3.36 -17.46
N PHE A 137 -1.65 -4.42 -17.09
CA PHE A 137 -1.62 -4.96 -15.74
C PHE A 137 -0.64 -6.12 -15.62
N ASN A 138 0.17 -6.11 -14.57
CA ASN A 138 0.99 -7.24 -14.14
C ASN A 138 0.66 -7.56 -12.69
N SER A 139 0.90 -8.81 -12.28
CA SER A 139 0.78 -9.18 -10.87
C SER A 139 1.82 -10.20 -10.47
N LEU A 140 2.30 -10.10 -9.24
CA LEU A 140 3.13 -11.12 -8.61
C LEU A 140 2.64 -11.39 -7.18
N THR A 141 3.11 -12.50 -6.61
CA THR A 141 2.94 -12.82 -5.19
C THR A 141 4.31 -12.93 -4.56
N ILE A 142 4.49 -12.30 -3.41
CA ILE A 142 5.72 -12.34 -2.62
C ILE A 142 5.43 -13.18 -1.37
N PRO A 143 5.84 -14.46 -1.33
CA PRO A 143 5.87 -15.20 -0.09
C PRO A 143 6.79 -14.48 0.90
N HIS A 144 6.35 -14.24 2.14
CA HIS A 144 7.12 -13.42 3.10
C HIS A 144 8.51 -13.99 3.40
N GLN A 145 8.65 -15.32 3.35
CA GLN A 145 9.93 -16.02 3.52
C GLN A 145 10.93 -15.75 2.37
N GLN A 146 10.44 -15.26 1.23
CA GLN A 146 11.22 -15.00 0.02
C GLN A 146 11.30 -13.50 -0.31
N ALA A 147 10.93 -12.62 0.62
CA ALA A 147 10.96 -11.16 0.48
C ALA A 147 12.41 -10.64 0.40
N ASN A 148 13.09 -10.90 -0.72
CA ASN A 148 14.46 -10.53 -0.99
C ASN A 148 14.50 -9.50 -2.13
N PRO A 149 15.01 -8.27 -1.89
CA PRO A 149 15.06 -7.23 -2.92
C PRO A 149 15.77 -7.66 -4.21
N ALA A 150 16.85 -8.44 -4.14
CA ALA A 150 17.61 -8.84 -5.33
C ALA A 150 16.82 -9.78 -6.25
N LEU A 151 16.01 -10.68 -5.67
CA LEU A 151 15.12 -11.55 -6.45
C LEU A 151 13.99 -10.72 -7.09
N LEU A 152 13.43 -9.78 -6.33
CA LEU A 152 12.36 -8.90 -6.81
C LEU A 152 12.82 -7.97 -7.94
N VAL A 153 14.07 -7.48 -7.90
CA VAL A 153 14.62 -6.65 -8.99
C VAL A 153 14.59 -7.39 -10.32
N ASN A 154 15.05 -8.64 -10.35
CA ASN A 154 15.07 -9.43 -11.59
C ASN A 154 13.66 -9.69 -12.12
N GLU A 155 12.72 -9.98 -11.21
CA GLU A 155 11.32 -10.21 -11.56
C GLU A 155 10.64 -8.93 -12.11
N ILE A 156 10.85 -7.79 -11.44
CA ILE A 156 10.33 -6.48 -11.86
C ILE A 156 10.89 -6.09 -13.23
N ARG A 157 12.20 -6.23 -13.47
CA ARG A 157 12.79 -5.94 -14.79
C ARG A 157 12.15 -6.78 -15.89
N ARG A 158 11.93 -8.07 -15.64
CA ARG A 158 11.26 -8.97 -16.58
C ARG A 158 9.82 -8.53 -16.88
N MET A 159 9.02 -8.22 -15.86
CA MET A 159 7.62 -7.79 -16.05
C MET A 159 7.51 -6.44 -16.76
N LEU A 160 8.41 -5.50 -16.44
CA LEU A 160 8.40 -4.16 -17.01
C LEU A 160 9.09 -4.08 -18.39
N GLY A 161 9.87 -5.09 -18.76
CA GLY A 161 10.63 -5.14 -20.02
C GLY A 161 11.83 -4.21 -20.02
N LEU A 162 12.55 -4.15 -18.89
CA LEU A 162 13.73 -3.31 -18.65
C LEU A 162 15.05 -4.06 -18.89
#